data_AF-A0A1C7MU93-F1
#
_entry.id   AF-A0A1C7MU93-F1
#
_cell.length_a   1.000
_cell.length_b   1.000
_cell.length_c   1.000
_cell.angle_alpha   90.00
_cell.angle_beta   90.00
_cell.angle_gamma   90.00
#
_symmetry.space_group_name_H-M   'P 1'
#
loop_
_entity.id
_entity.type
_entity.pdbx_description
1 polymer ?
#
loop_
_entity_poly.entity_id
_entity_poly.type
_entity_poly.pdbx_seq_one_letter_code
_entity_poly.pdbx_strand_id
1 'polypeptide(L)'
;MYDNKLVIKKEGVELFRNRVAILGVTGDIPGISELMMAAEHTATFGCRICKVKGHKPHGVSNKGKYYPKMGPLRTLDELKNGDLAHGMPGVPKLSTDLKTFINPHFFFGDELHMLGHGMGHMVYKLLDPKTSYWFQAANVNHYPFQVSSSFRPKNFMKKLGDWIAASKPTCP
;
A
#
# COMPACT_ATOMS: atom_id res chain seq x y z
N MET A 1 21.73 -7.12 24.30
CA MET A 1 20.35 -6.60 24.38
C MET A 1 20.46 -5.07 24.41
N TYR A 2 19.98 -4.41 23.35
CA TYR A 2 20.35 -3.05 22.92
C TYR A 2 20.46 -1.98 24.02
N ASP A 3 21.63 -1.35 24.15
CA ASP A 3 21.93 -0.28 25.13
C ASP A 3 21.44 1.13 24.71
N ASN A 4 20.72 1.23 23.60
CA ASN A 4 20.20 2.51 23.10
C ASN A 4 18.91 2.88 23.84
N LYS A 5 19.05 3.71 24.87
CA LYS A 5 17.94 4.28 25.66
C LYS A 5 17.41 5.53 24.95
N LEU A 6 16.11 5.61 24.67
CA LEU A 6 15.47 6.84 24.22
C LEU A 6 15.45 7.82 25.40
N VAL A 7 16.00 9.02 25.19
CA VAL A 7 16.05 10.08 26.19
C VAL A 7 15.23 11.26 25.70
N ILE A 8 14.19 11.62 26.44
CA ILE A 8 13.36 12.81 26.18
C ILE A 8 13.90 13.94 27.06
N LYS A 9 14.25 15.07 26.44
CA LYS A 9 14.77 16.26 27.12
C LYS A 9 13.88 17.47 26.86
N LYS A 10 13.75 18.36 27.85
CA LYS A 10 13.21 19.72 27.69
C LYS A 10 14.27 20.71 28.16
N GLU A 11 14.60 21.69 27.33
CA GLU A 11 15.61 22.72 27.66
C GLU A 11 16.95 22.12 28.12
N GLY A 12 17.38 21.03 27.49
CA GLY A 12 18.62 20.33 27.84
C GLY A 12 18.54 19.44 29.08
N VAL A 13 17.48 19.55 29.88
CA VAL A 13 17.23 18.71 31.04
C VAL A 13 16.59 17.40 30.60
N GLU A 14 17.18 16.28 31.03
CA GLU A 14 16.60 14.96 30.85
C GLU A 14 15.35 14.80 31.70
N LEU A 15 14.21 14.58 31.04
CA LEU A 15 12.94 14.35 31.70
C LEU A 15 12.62 12.87 31.80
N PHE A 16 12.93 12.09 30.77
CA PHE A 16 12.63 10.65 30.72
C PHE A 16 13.72 9.87 30.01
N ARG A 17 14.02 8.67 30.51
CA ARG A 17 14.94 7.72 29.90
C ARG A 17 14.32 6.33 29.91
N ASN A 18 14.07 5.78 28.73
CA ASN A 18 13.48 4.45 28.60
C ASN A 18 14.16 3.61 27.53
N ARG A 19 14.08 2.28 27.69
CA ARG A 19 14.45 1.34 26.64
C ARG A 19 13.30 1.23 25.66
N VAL A 20 13.56 1.48 24.38
CA VAL A 20 12.55 1.37 23.33
C VAL A 20 12.91 0.20 22.43
N ALA A 21 11.99 -0.75 22.31
CA ALA A 21 12.05 -1.80 21.30
C ALA A 21 10.96 -1.47 20.26
N ILE A 22 11.36 -1.15 19.04
CA ILE A 22 10.44 -1.06 17.91
C ILE A 22 10.41 -2.45 17.29
N LEU A 23 9.27 -3.12 17.42
CA LEU A 23 9.01 -4.39 16.76
C LEU A 23 7.94 -4.14 15.71
N GLY A 24 8.30 -4.36 14.46
CA GLY A 24 7.40 -4.34 13.31
C GLY A 24 7.68 -5.55 12.44
N VAL A 25 6.67 -6.00 11.70
CA VAL A 25 6.79 -7.11 10.76
C VAL A 25 6.95 -6.53 9.36
N THR A 26 8.01 -6.93 8.65
CA THR A 26 8.29 -6.55 7.26
C THR A 26 8.46 -7.77 6.38
N GLY A 27 8.20 -7.63 5.08
CA GLY A 27 8.26 -8.73 4.12
C GLY A 27 7.51 -8.41 2.85
N ASP A 28 7.59 -9.31 1.87
CA ASP A 28 6.79 -9.20 0.66
C ASP A 28 5.28 -9.34 0.95
N ILE A 29 4.46 -8.94 -0.02
CA ILE A 29 3.01 -8.93 0.14
C ILE A 29 2.48 -10.31 0.55
N PRO A 30 2.91 -11.45 -0.07
CA PRO A 30 2.48 -12.77 0.36
C PRO A 30 2.76 -13.06 1.83
N GLY A 31 3.99 -12.86 2.31
CA GLY A 31 4.36 -13.15 3.70
C GLY A 31 3.61 -12.30 4.72
N ILE A 32 3.43 -11.00 4.45
CA ILE A 32 2.65 -10.13 5.34
C ILE A 32 1.15 -10.45 5.26
N SER A 33 0.64 -10.83 4.08
CA SER A 33 -0.77 -11.13 3.88
C SER A 33 -1.22 -12.31 4.72
N GLU A 34 -0.39 -13.35 4.86
CA GLU A 34 -0.63 -14.49 5.76
C GLU A 34 -0.71 -14.02 7.22
N LEU A 35 0.27 -13.23 7.66
CA LEU A 35 0.33 -12.74 9.04
C LEU A 35 -0.82 -11.78 9.38
N MET A 36 -1.29 -11.02 8.40
CA MET A 36 -2.44 -10.14 8.55
C MET A 36 -3.79 -10.85 8.36
N MET A 37 -3.80 -12.16 8.08
CA MET A 37 -5.01 -12.92 7.70
C MET A 37 -5.76 -12.20 6.57
N ALA A 38 -5.04 -11.79 5.53
CA ALA A 38 -5.62 -11.10 4.39
C ALA A 38 -6.60 -12.04 3.68
N ALA A 39 -7.83 -11.57 3.47
CA ALA A 39 -8.79 -12.30 2.66
C ALA A 39 -8.30 -12.31 1.21
N GLU A 40 -8.54 -13.44 0.52
CA GLU A 40 -8.11 -13.69 -0.86
C GLU A 40 -8.48 -12.55 -1.83
N HIS A 41 -7.86 -12.52 -3.01
CA HIS A 41 -7.95 -11.48 -4.04
C HIS A 41 -9.37 -11.08 -4.50
N THR A 42 -10.42 -11.77 -4.05
CA THR A 42 -11.83 -11.52 -4.38
C THR A 42 -12.59 -10.75 -3.30
N ALA A 43 -11.98 -10.51 -2.12
CA ALA A 43 -12.63 -9.91 -0.97
C ALA A 43 -13.13 -8.48 -1.23
N THR A 44 -14.37 -8.20 -0.83
CA THR A 44 -14.95 -6.86 -0.97
C THR A 44 -14.23 -5.82 -0.09
N PHE A 45 -13.67 -6.22 1.05
CA PHE A 45 -12.84 -5.38 1.93
C PHE A 45 -11.43 -6.01 2.06
N GLY A 46 -10.63 -5.89 1.01
CA GLY A 46 -9.31 -6.54 0.94
C GLY A 46 -8.17 -5.77 1.62
N CYS A 47 -8.32 -4.47 1.87
CA CYS A 47 -7.31 -3.72 2.61
C CYS A 47 -7.38 -4.08 4.09
N ARG A 48 -6.24 -4.44 4.70
CA ARG A 48 -6.18 -4.80 6.12
C ARG A 48 -5.89 -3.62 7.06
N ILE A 49 -5.54 -2.47 6.50
CA ILE A 49 -5.29 -1.22 7.21
C ILE A 49 -6.58 -0.41 7.39
N CYS A 50 -7.40 -0.33 6.34
CA CYS A 50 -8.60 0.51 6.32
C CYS A 50 -9.82 -0.21 5.72
N LYS A 51 -11.01 0.25 6.10
CA LYS A 51 -12.30 -0.27 5.65
C LYS A 51 -12.68 0.34 4.29
N VAL A 52 -11.87 0.07 3.27
CA VAL A 52 -12.18 0.46 1.89
C VAL A 52 -12.92 -0.65 1.17
N LYS A 53 -14.02 -0.28 0.52
CA LYS A 53 -14.78 -1.17 -0.37
C LYS A 53 -14.09 -1.29 -1.73
N GLY A 54 -13.89 -2.51 -2.18
CA GLY A 54 -13.35 -2.85 -3.49
C GLY A 54 -14.40 -2.78 -4.59
N HIS A 55 -14.02 -2.17 -5.71
CA HIS A 55 -14.83 -2.04 -6.92
C HIS A 55 -14.39 -3.07 -7.95
N LYS A 56 -15.34 -3.53 -8.79
CA LYS A 56 -14.98 -4.34 -9.94
C LYS A 56 -14.24 -3.47 -10.98
N PRO A 57 -13.20 -3.99 -11.63
CA PRO A 57 -12.60 -3.33 -12.80
C PRO A 57 -13.61 -3.16 -13.93
N HIS A 58 -13.40 -2.14 -14.76
CA HIS A 58 -14.23 -1.85 -15.92
C HIS A 58 -13.88 -2.78 -17.10
N GLY A 59 -14.89 -3.51 -17.58
CA GLY A 59 -14.98 -4.04 -18.95
C GLY A 59 -14.09 -5.21 -19.37
N VAL A 60 -12.92 -5.46 -18.76
CA VAL A 60 -11.92 -6.35 -19.42
C VAL A 60 -11.19 -7.33 -18.50
N SER A 61 -11.31 -7.17 -17.19
CA SER A 61 -10.90 -8.19 -16.22
C SER A 61 -12.12 -8.53 -15.36
N ASN A 62 -12.45 -9.81 -15.19
CA ASN A 62 -13.37 -10.24 -14.13
C ASN A 62 -12.62 -10.66 -12.85
N LYS A 63 -11.31 -10.43 -12.81
CA LYS A 63 -10.42 -10.90 -11.76
C LYS A 63 -10.02 -9.73 -10.87
N GLY A 64 -10.19 -9.91 -9.56
CA GLY A 64 -9.75 -8.97 -8.53
C GLY A 64 -10.71 -7.82 -8.23
N LYS A 65 -10.30 -6.99 -7.26
CA LYS A 65 -11.01 -5.80 -6.78
C LYS A 65 -10.04 -4.61 -6.76
N TYR A 66 -10.56 -3.42 -7.07
CA TYR A 66 -9.80 -2.16 -7.05
C TYR A 66 -10.25 -1.29 -5.89
N TYR A 67 -9.30 -0.70 -5.17
CA TYR A 67 -9.54 0.15 -4.01
C TYR A 67 -9.06 1.58 -4.33
N PRO A 68 -9.89 2.42 -4.97
CA PRO A 68 -9.46 3.71 -5.53
C PRO A 68 -9.24 4.80 -4.47
N LYS A 69 -9.61 4.55 -3.22
CA LYS A 69 -9.56 5.53 -2.13
C LYS A 69 -9.18 4.86 -0.82
N MET A 70 -8.70 5.64 0.13
CA MET A 70 -8.56 5.18 1.50
C MET A 70 -9.91 5.19 2.20
N GLY A 71 -10.21 4.14 2.99
CA GLY A 71 -11.35 4.10 3.89
C GLY A 71 -10.96 4.54 5.31
N PRO A 72 -11.91 4.55 6.25
CA PRO A 72 -11.59 4.73 7.68
C PRO A 72 -10.59 3.66 8.14
N LEU A 73 -9.58 4.07 8.91
CA LEU A 73 -8.65 3.12 9.54
C LEU A 73 -9.41 2.15 10.43
N ARG A 74 -8.93 0.90 10.47
CA ARG A 74 -9.45 -0.08 11.44
C ARG A 74 -9.06 0.33 12.85
N THR A 75 -9.98 0.12 13.79
CA THR A 75 -9.70 0.31 15.21
C THR A 75 -8.83 -0.84 15.73
N LEU A 76 -8.19 -0.65 16.89
CA LEU A 76 -7.42 -1.70 17.53
C LEU A 76 -8.29 -2.93 17.86
N ASP A 77 -9.54 -2.71 18.26
CA ASP A 77 -10.50 -3.77 18.55
C ASP A 77 -10.85 -4.57 17.29
N GLU A 78 -11.15 -3.88 16.19
CA GLU A 78 -11.42 -4.51 14.90
C GLU A 78 -10.20 -5.31 14.40
N LEU A 79 -8.97 -4.83 14.63
CA LEU A 79 -7.76 -5.58 14.29
C LEU A 79 -7.60 -6.85 15.13
N LYS A 80 -7.94 -6.80 16.43
CA LYS A 80 -7.82 -7.92 17.36
C LYS A 80 -8.88 -8.98 17.14
N ASN A 81 -10.13 -8.55 17.10
CA ASN A 81 -11.30 -9.43 17.11
C ASN A 81 -11.88 -9.67 15.72
N GLY A 82 -11.44 -8.89 14.72
CA GLY A 82 -12.04 -8.87 13.40
C GLY A 82 -13.22 -7.90 13.33
N ASP A 83 -13.76 -7.79 12.12
CA ASP A 83 -14.94 -7.01 11.80
C ASP A 83 -15.86 -7.88 10.94
N LEU A 84 -16.82 -8.53 11.61
CA LEU A 84 -17.78 -9.44 11.00
C LEU A 84 -18.66 -8.73 9.97
N ALA A 85 -19.02 -7.46 10.19
CA ALA A 85 -19.87 -6.70 9.28
C ALA A 85 -19.20 -6.51 7.91
N HIS A 86 -17.86 -6.45 7.90
CA HIS A 86 -17.06 -6.31 6.68
C HIS A 86 -16.38 -7.61 6.23
N GLY A 87 -16.60 -8.73 6.93
CA GLY A 87 -15.98 -10.02 6.64
C GLY A 87 -14.46 -10.02 6.80
N MET A 88 -13.95 -9.20 7.72
CA MET A 88 -12.52 -9.00 7.94
C MET A 88 -12.09 -9.78 9.18
N PRO A 89 -11.28 -10.85 9.07
CA PRO A 89 -10.84 -11.61 10.25
C PRO A 89 -9.96 -10.76 11.19
N GLY A 90 -9.79 -11.21 12.42
CA GLY A 90 -8.80 -10.67 13.36
C GLY A 90 -7.37 -11.05 12.96
N VAL A 91 -6.40 -10.29 13.46
CA VAL A 91 -4.98 -10.60 13.38
C VAL A 91 -4.62 -11.65 14.45
N PRO A 92 -3.70 -12.60 14.19
CA PRO A 92 -3.31 -13.61 15.17
C PRO A 92 -2.88 -13.03 16.52
N LYS A 93 -3.27 -13.69 17.62
CA LYS A 93 -2.92 -13.30 18.99
C LYS A 93 -1.42 -13.12 19.22
N LEU A 94 -0.60 -13.92 18.54
CA LEU A 94 0.87 -13.80 18.57
C LEU A 94 1.37 -12.38 18.26
N SER A 95 0.68 -11.66 17.36
CA SER A 95 0.98 -10.26 17.08
C SER A 95 0.24 -9.30 18.00
N THR A 96 -1.04 -9.56 18.27
CA THR A 96 -1.91 -8.59 18.96
C THR A 96 -1.73 -8.54 20.48
N ASP A 97 -1.11 -9.57 21.07
CA ASP A 97 -0.72 -9.62 22.49
C ASP A 97 0.57 -8.83 22.76
N LEU A 98 1.30 -8.43 21.71
CA LEU A 98 2.48 -7.58 21.85
C LEU A 98 2.07 -6.18 22.32
N LYS A 99 2.76 -5.66 23.34
CA LYS A 99 2.54 -4.29 23.84
C LYS A 99 2.81 -3.21 22.78
N THR A 100 3.58 -3.55 21.75
CA THR A 100 3.90 -2.69 20.60
C THR A 100 2.82 -2.71 19.51
N PHE A 101 1.84 -3.62 19.60
CA PHE A 101 0.71 -3.66 18.67
C PHE A 101 -0.31 -2.58 19.02
N ILE A 102 -0.08 -1.37 18.49
CA ILE A 102 -0.85 -0.17 18.84
C ILE A 102 -1.80 0.29 17.73
N ASN A 103 -1.52 -0.04 16.47
CA ASN A 103 -2.31 0.40 15.32
C ASN A 103 -2.03 -0.47 14.07
N PRO A 104 -2.79 -0.30 12.96
CA PRO A 104 -2.63 -1.10 11.76
C PRO A 104 -1.24 -1.06 11.10
N HIS A 105 -0.45 -0.02 11.33
CA HIS A 105 0.90 0.14 10.77
C HIS A 105 1.96 -0.70 11.48
N PHE A 106 1.56 -1.58 12.41
CA PHE A 106 2.46 -2.59 12.97
C PHE A 106 3.06 -3.53 11.90
N PHE A 107 2.31 -3.74 10.81
CA PHE A 107 2.76 -4.46 9.62
C PHE A 107 3.22 -3.44 8.58
N PHE A 108 4.50 -3.48 8.22
CA PHE A 108 5.11 -2.62 7.21
C PHE A 108 5.43 -3.46 5.97
N GLY A 109 4.84 -3.13 4.82
CA GLY A 109 5.16 -3.77 3.54
C GLY A 109 6.63 -3.56 3.13
N ASP A 110 7.30 -4.57 2.60
CA ASP A 110 8.56 -4.36 1.86
C ASP A 110 8.28 -3.64 0.54
N GLU A 111 8.86 -2.46 0.44
CA GLU A 111 8.68 -1.49 -0.64
C GLU A 111 9.36 -1.94 -1.93
N LEU A 112 10.50 -2.65 -1.89
CA LEU A 112 11.28 -2.91 -3.10
C LEU A 112 10.53 -3.82 -4.09
N HIS A 113 9.85 -4.85 -3.58
CA HIS A 113 9.01 -5.74 -4.39
C HIS A 113 7.73 -5.02 -4.87
N MET A 114 7.16 -4.15 -4.03
CA MET A 114 6.04 -3.30 -4.42
C MET A 114 6.43 -2.30 -5.51
N LEU A 115 7.62 -1.72 -5.48
CA LEU A 115 8.11 -0.76 -6.47
C LEU A 115 8.42 -1.44 -7.81
N GLY A 116 9.18 -2.54 -7.80
CA GLY A 116 9.66 -3.21 -9.01
C GLY A 116 8.59 -4.04 -9.72
N HIS A 117 7.97 -5.00 -9.01
CA HIS A 117 7.03 -5.94 -9.63
C HIS A 117 5.58 -5.44 -9.57
N GLY A 118 5.17 -4.81 -8.46
CA GLY A 118 3.81 -4.28 -8.32
C GLY A 118 3.58 -3.01 -9.13
N MET A 119 4.13 -1.90 -8.64
CA MET A 119 4.01 -0.55 -9.18
C MET A 119 4.66 -0.43 -10.55
N GLY A 120 5.85 -1.00 -10.78
CA GLY A 120 6.50 -0.98 -12.09
C GLY A 120 5.63 -1.61 -13.18
N HIS A 121 5.01 -2.77 -12.90
CA HIS A 121 4.07 -3.42 -13.82
C HIS A 121 2.76 -2.63 -13.98
N MET A 122 2.26 -2.00 -12.91
CA MET A 122 1.10 -1.11 -13.00
C MET A 122 1.38 0.14 -13.83
N VAL A 123 2.55 0.78 -13.65
CA VAL A 123 3.02 1.92 -14.44
C VAL A 123 3.19 1.48 -15.90
N TYR A 124 3.83 0.35 -16.17
CA TYR A 124 3.95 -0.18 -17.53
C TYR A 124 2.57 -0.35 -18.20
N LYS A 125 1.62 -0.98 -17.52
CA LYS A 125 0.25 -1.17 -18.05
C LYS A 125 -0.54 0.14 -18.17
N LEU A 126 -0.21 1.15 -17.38
CA LEU A 126 -0.77 2.50 -17.50
C LEU A 126 -0.22 3.22 -18.74
N LEU A 127 1.06 3.01 -19.03
CA LEU A 127 1.75 3.57 -20.19
C LEU A 127 1.36 2.85 -21.50
N ASP A 128 1.02 1.56 -21.44
CA ASP A 128 0.54 0.79 -22.59
C ASP A 128 -0.93 1.15 -22.94
N PRO A 129 -1.19 1.75 -24.11
CA PRO A 129 -2.54 2.09 -24.55
C PRO A 129 -3.49 0.89 -24.58
N LYS A 130 -2.97 -0.33 -24.81
CA LYS A 130 -3.77 -1.56 -24.91
C LYS A 130 -4.34 -2.02 -23.57
N THR A 131 -3.73 -1.62 -22.45
CA THR A 131 -4.14 -2.02 -21.09
C THR A 131 -4.64 -0.86 -20.24
N SER A 132 -4.69 0.36 -20.78
CA SER A 132 -5.06 1.58 -20.07
C SER A 132 -6.43 1.54 -19.34
N TYR A 133 -7.43 0.85 -19.90
CA TYR A 133 -8.75 0.71 -19.28
C TYR A 133 -8.78 -0.28 -18.09
N TRP A 134 -7.71 -1.07 -17.85
CA TRP A 134 -7.66 -2.08 -16.77
C TRP A 134 -7.75 -1.45 -15.39
N PHE A 135 -7.40 -0.17 -15.27
CA PHE A 135 -7.32 0.56 -14.01
C PHE A 135 -8.52 1.47 -13.74
N GLN A 136 -9.55 1.42 -14.60
CA GLN A 136 -10.80 2.14 -14.37
C GLN A 136 -11.73 1.26 -13.53
N ALA A 137 -12.27 1.80 -12.45
CA ALA A 137 -13.34 1.14 -11.71
C ALA A 137 -14.68 1.36 -12.42
N ALA A 138 -15.54 0.34 -12.46
CA ALA A 138 -16.76 0.33 -13.28
C ALA A 138 -17.72 1.53 -13.07
N ASN A 139 -17.65 2.19 -11.90
CA ASN A 139 -18.52 3.31 -11.53
C ASN A 139 -17.75 4.62 -11.34
N VAL A 140 -16.54 4.74 -11.90
CA VAL A 140 -15.72 5.94 -11.80
C VAL A 140 -15.43 6.44 -13.22
N ASN A 141 -16.09 7.55 -13.59
CA ASN A 141 -15.96 8.17 -14.93
C ASN A 141 -14.64 8.94 -15.12
N HIS A 142 -13.73 8.88 -14.15
CA HIS A 142 -12.44 9.53 -14.17
C HIS A 142 -11.35 8.55 -13.70
N TYR A 143 -10.15 8.73 -14.22
CA TYR A 143 -9.00 7.96 -13.74
C TYR A 143 -8.68 8.39 -12.29
N PRO A 144 -8.51 7.48 -11.31
CA PRO A 144 -8.25 7.85 -9.92
C PRO A 144 -6.94 8.63 -9.73
N PHE A 145 -6.06 8.61 -10.74
CA PHE A 145 -4.91 9.49 -10.81
C PHE A 145 -5.20 10.62 -11.80
N GLN A 146 -5.44 11.83 -11.30
CA GLN A 146 -5.47 13.02 -12.14
C GLN A 146 -4.04 13.47 -12.39
N VAL A 147 -3.57 13.36 -13.64
CA VAL A 147 -2.39 14.11 -14.05
C VAL A 147 -2.82 15.54 -14.42
N SER A 148 -1.99 16.50 -14.06
CA SER A 148 -2.23 17.95 -14.24
C SER A 148 -2.38 18.38 -15.71
N SER A 149 -2.14 17.49 -16.67
CA SER A 149 -2.38 17.69 -18.09
C SER A 149 -3.15 16.51 -18.65
N SER A 150 -3.89 16.72 -19.73
CA SER A 150 -4.62 15.64 -20.41
C SER A 150 -3.64 14.52 -20.79
N PHE A 151 -3.67 13.42 -20.03
CA PHE A 151 -2.83 12.26 -20.30
C PHE A 151 -3.25 11.68 -21.64
N ARG A 152 -2.47 11.96 -22.68
CA ARG A 152 -2.55 11.22 -23.94
C ARG A 152 -1.37 10.27 -23.95
N PRO A 153 -1.55 8.97 -23.65
CA PRO A 153 -0.47 8.00 -23.52
C PRO A 153 0.50 8.02 -24.71
N LYS A 154 -0.04 8.17 -25.93
CA LYS A 154 0.75 8.29 -27.16
C LYS A 154 1.69 9.51 -27.16
N ASN A 155 1.20 10.67 -26.70
CA ASN A 155 2.01 11.89 -26.63
C ASN A 155 3.02 11.83 -25.49
N PHE A 156 2.64 11.21 -24.37
CA PHE A 156 3.54 11.00 -23.23
C PHE A 156 4.68 10.03 -23.56
N MET A 157 4.38 8.88 -24.18
CA MET A 157 5.39 7.92 -24.61
C MET A 157 6.34 8.50 -25.65
N LYS A 158 5.84 9.37 -26.55
CA LYS A 158 6.69 10.13 -27.47
C LYS A 158 7.64 11.06 -26.70
N LYS A 159 7.12 11.89 -25.78
CA LYS A 159 7.94 12.78 -24.94
C LYS A 159 8.97 12.03 -24.09
N LEU A 160 8.59 10.90 -23.50
CA LEU A 160 9.48 10.06 -22.73
C LEU A 160 10.60 9.48 -23.60
N GLY A 161 10.27 9.03 -24.82
CA GLY A 161 11.27 8.62 -25.82
C GLY A 161 12.22 9.76 -26.19
N ASP A 162 11.70 10.96 -26.40
CA ASP A 162 12.51 12.16 -26.68
C ASP A 162 13.44 12.49 -25.49
N TRP A 163 12.95 12.37 -24.25
CA TRP A 163 13.76 12.56 -23.03
C TRP A 163 14.83 11.49 -22.85
N ILE A 164 14.52 10.21 -23.10
CA ILE A 164 15.50 9.12 -23.02
C ILE A 164 16.58 9.30 -24.09
N ALA A 165 16.20 9.73 -25.30
CA ALA A 165 17.13 10.02 -26.37
C ALA A 165 18.04 11.21 -26.01
N ALA A 166 17.48 12.26 -25.40
CA ALA A 166 18.21 13.43 -24.92
C ALA A 166 19.05 13.16 -23.66
N SER A 167 18.66 12.19 -22.83
CA SER A 167 19.38 11.80 -21.61
C SER A 167 20.47 10.77 -21.86
N LYS A 168 20.75 10.42 -23.12
CA LYS A 168 21.88 9.55 -23.42
C LYS A 168 23.15 10.25 -22.94
N PRO A 169 24.01 9.56 -22.17
CA PRO A 169 25.25 10.16 -21.71
C PRO A 169 26.06 10.58 -22.93
N THR A 170 26.39 11.87 -23.04
CA THR A 170 27.51 12.31 -23.87
C THR A 170 28.77 11.88 -23.15
N CYS A 171 29.10 10.59 -23.21
CA CYS A 171 30.48 10.17 -22.93
C CYS A 171 31.36 10.76 -24.04
N PRO A 172 32.36 11.59 -23.71
CA PRO A 172 33.39 11.99 -24.67
C PRO A 172 34.20 10.79 -25.17
#